data_AF-A0A2E6TIZ5-F1
#
_entry.id   AF-A0A2E6TIZ5-F1
#
_cell.length_a   1.000
_cell.length_b   1.000
_cell.length_c   1.000
_cell.angle_alpha   90.00
_cell.angle_beta   90.00
_cell.angle_gamma   90.00
#
_symmetry.space_group_name_H-M   'P 1'
#
loop_
_entity.id
_entity.type
_entity.pdbx_description
1 polymer ?
#
loop_
_entity_poly.entity_id
_entity_poly.type
_entity_poly.pdbx_seq_one_letter_code
_entity_poly.pdbx_strand_id
1 'polypeptide(L)'
;MAYMSGLILRVADVDRFVAGWNDFGKQQFLDLGATSARISQSVFSGEDAGNIGLASEWDSIDAAIEHPAAVRSNPETAEMMKAAGVETLRRSLLVIQATRGSLEGKYGSLLVGTGDLATPEQTEENAETFWGQMQEGANGIQWHQAVAAGAMTGAYLTMTLSDSLDELMAASQKMFAQPEIQQLMASQNFQLTGRNLFKVLG
;
A
#
# COMPACT_ATOMS: atom_id res chain seq x y z
N MET A 1 -7.82 15.62 -1.55
CA MET A 1 -6.52 14.93 -1.70
C MET A 1 -6.36 14.04 -0.49
N ALA A 2 -6.07 12.76 -0.67
CA ALA A 2 -5.99 11.78 0.41
C ALA A 2 -4.53 11.35 0.63
N TYR A 3 -4.21 10.98 1.86
CA TYR A 3 -2.87 10.60 2.29
C TYR A 3 -2.88 9.21 2.89
N MET A 4 -1.82 8.45 2.66
CA MET A 4 -1.61 7.17 3.31
C MET A 4 -0.47 7.26 4.31
N SER A 5 -0.74 6.87 5.56
CA SER A 5 0.29 6.58 6.55
C SER A 5 0.65 5.10 6.45
N GLY A 6 1.89 4.82 6.10
CA GLY A 6 2.49 3.48 6.15
C GLY A 6 3.28 3.27 7.44
N LEU A 7 3.16 2.09 8.02
CA LEU A 7 3.93 1.62 9.15
C LEU A 7 4.42 0.20 8.85
N ILE A 8 5.73 -0.01 8.91
CA ILE A 8 6.32 -1.35 8.77
C ILE A 8 6.77 -1.85 10.14
N LEU A 9 6.33 -3.06 10.46
CA LEU A 9 6.52 -3.71 11.74
C LEU A 9 7.22 -5.06 11.55
N ARG A 10 8.04 -5.41 12.53
CA ARG A 10 8.38 -6.82 12.78
C ARG A 10 7.49 -7.31 13.92
N VAL A 11 6.95 -8.50 13.78
CA VAL A 11 5.99 -9.07 14.74
C VAL A 11 6.43 -10.50 15.06
N ALA A 12 6.66 -10.79 16.34
CA ALA A 12 7.09 -12.12 16.78
C ALA A 12 5.93 -13.14 16.74
N ASP A 13 4.74 -12.71 17.14
CA ASP A 13 3.51 -13.52 17.13
C ASP A 13 2.48 -12.87 16.20
N VAL A 14 2.52 -13.24 14.92
CA VAL A 14 1.66 -12.67 13.88
C VAL A 14 0.20 -13.01 14.12
N ASP A 15 -0.11 -14.24 14.55
CA ASP A 15 -1.50 -14.69 14.76
C ASP A 15 -2.15 -13.87 15.88
N ARG A 16 -1.42 -13.62 16.98
CA ARG A 16 -1.91 -12.77 18.06
C ARG A 16 -2.11 -11.32 17.62
N PHE A 17 -1.18 -10.78 16.83
CA PHE A 17 -1.32 -9.42 16.28
C PHE A 17 -2.56 -9.30 15.38
N VAL A 18 -2.76 -10.26 14.48
CA VAL A 18 -3.92 -10.29 13.57
C VAL A 18 -5.23 -10.46 14.34
N ALA A 19 -5.26 -11.30 15.38
CA ALA A 19 -6.44 -11.45 16.23
C ALA A 19 -6.83 -10.11 16.89
N GLY A 20 -5.86 -9.40 17.50
CA GLY A 20 -6.12 -8.10 18.10
C GLY A 20 -6.48 -7.01 17.08
N TRP A 21 -5.88 -7.06 15.88
CA TRP A 21 -6.25 -6.19 14.77
C TRP A 21 -7.71 -6.35 14.38
N ASN A 22 -8.18 -7.59 14.24
CA ASN A 22 -9.56 -7.91 13.84
C ASN A 22 -10.58 -7.60 14.94
N ASP A 23 -10.20 -7.79 16.20
CA ASP A 23 -11.09 -7.60 17.35
C ASP A 23 -11.37 -6.11 17.61
N PHE A 24 -10.32 -5.28 17.66
CA PHE A 24 -10.48 -3.87 18.01
C PHE A 24 -9.50 -2.93 17.26
N GLY A 25 -8.34 -3.42 16.82
CA GLY A 25 -7.27 -2.60 16.27
C GLY A 25 -7.68 -1.81 15.03
N LYS A 26 -8.33 -2.45 14.04
CA LYS A 26 -8.81 -1.79 12.82
C LYS A 26 -9.84 -0.71 13.14
N GLN A 27 -10.81 -1.02 14.02
CA GLN A 27 -11.91 -0.11 14.33
C GLN A 27 -11.41 1.20 14.95
N GLN A 28 -10.36 1.17 15.78
CA GLN A 28 -9.78 2.39 16.35
C GLN A 28 -9.22 3.35 15.30
N PHE A 29 -8.70 2.86 14.17
CA PHE A 29 -8.30 3.74 13.07
C PHE A 29 -9.53 4.41 12.43
N LEU A 30 -10.59 3.63 12.19
CA LEU A 30 -11.82 4.11 11.58
C LEU A 30 -12.56 5.12 12.48
N ASP A 31 -12.60 4.87 13.79
CA ASP A 31 -13.23 5.76 14.78
C ASP A 31 -12.52 7.12 14.87
N LEU A 32 -11.22 7.17 14.56
CA LEU A 32 -10.45 8.41 14.44
C LEU A 32 -10.55 9.06 13.06
N GLY A 33 -11.39 8.54 12.16
CA GLY A 33 -11.66 9.11 10.85
C GLY A 33 -10.77 8.61 9.72
N ALA A 34 -10.08 7.47 9.88
CA ALA A 34 -9.45 6.83 8.73
C ALA A 34 -10.52 6.35 7.75
N THR A 35 -10.36 6.63 6.46
CA THR A 35 -11.26 6.13 5.41
C THR A 35 -11.00 4.65 5.10
N SER A 36 -9.77 4.20 5.33
CA SER A 36 -9.39 2.80 5.24
C SER A 36 -8.25 2.48 6.22
N ALA A 37 -8.18 1.21 6.64
CA ALA A 37 -7.10 0.69 7.46
C ALA A 37 -6.94 -0.80 7.15
N ARG A 38 -5.71 -1.23 6.85
CA ARG A 38 -5.38 -2.60 6.43
C ARG A 38 -4.01 -3.02 6.90
N ILE A 39 -3.82 -4.32 7.06
CA ILE A 39 -2.53 -4.93 7.31
C ILE A 39 -2.21 -5.97 6.24
N SER A 40 -0.93 -6.12 5.93
CA SER A 40 -0.42 -7.12 5.00
C SER A 40 0.90 -7.68 5.49
N GLN A 41 1.24 -8.89 5.06
CA GLN A 41 2.56 -9.47 5.29
C GLN A 41 3.30 -9.57 3.96
N SER A 42 4.49 -8.97 3.93
CA SER A 42 5.37 -9.08 2.77
C SER A 42 5.95 -10.49 2.69
N VAL A 43 5.86 -11.13 1.52
CA VAL A 43 6.29 -12.52 1.30
C VAL A 43 7.51 -12.56 0.41
N PHE A 44 7.40 -11.98 -0.79
CA PHE A 44 8.52 -11.86 -1.73
C PHE A 44 8.89 -10.39 -1.86
N SER A 45 9.78 -9.92 -0.98
CA SER A 45 10.10 -8.50 -0.82
C SER A 45 11.54 -8.24 -0.35
N GLY A 46 12.46 -9.16 -0.67
CA GLY A 46 13.87 -9.04 -0.26
C GLY A 46 14.02 -8.92 1.26
N GLU A 47 14.71 -7.88 1.72
CA GLU A 47 14.98 -7.62 3.14
C GLU A 47 13.71 -7.37 3.97
N ASP A 48 12.61 -6.94 3.33
CA ASP A 48 11.33 -6.71 4.01
C ASP A 48 10.52 -8.01 4.19
N ALA A 49 11.02 -9.17 3.74
CA ALA A 49 10.27 -10.43 3.83
C ALA A 49 9.90 -10.78 5.28
N GLY A 50 8.63 -11.12 5.50
CA GLY A 50 8.06 -11.40 6.80
C GLY A 50 7.56 -10.18 7.58
N ASN A 51 7.97 -8.96 7.21
CA ASN A 51 7.50 -7.73 7.87
C ASN A 51 6.01 -7.49 7.58
N ILE A 52 5.32 -6.92 8.57
CA ILE A 52 3.93 -6.52 8.50
C ILE A 52 3.86 -5.05 8.08
N GLY A 53 3.13 -4.77 7.01
CA GLY A 53 2.75 -3.41 6.63
C GLY A 53 1.37 -3.09 7.20
N LEU A 54 1.23 -1.91 7.82
CA LEU A 54 -0.05 -1.30 8.14
C LEU A 54 -0.19 -0.04 7.30
N ALA A 55 -1.26 0.04 6.53
CA ALA A 55 -1.62 1.22 5.74
C ALA A 55 -2.97 1.77 6.22
N SER A 56 -3.01 3.06 6.52
CA SER A 56 -4.25 3.78 6.83
C SER A 56 -4.35 5.09 6.05
N GLU A 57 -5.56 5.42 5.63
CA GLU A 57 -5.85 6.54 4.72
C GLU A 57 -6.60 7.67 5.43
N TRP A 58 -6.21 8.91 5.12
CA TRP A 58 -6.61 10.11 5.85
C TRP A 58 -6.81 11.30 4.90
N ASP A 59 -7.71 12.21 5.26
CA ASP A 59 -8.02 13.41 4.46
C ASP A 59 -6.98 14.53 4.61
N SER A 60 -6.09 14.44 5.60
CA SER A 60 -5.02 15.43 5.83
C SER A 60 -3.73 14.79 6.33
N ILE A 61 -2.61 15.49 6.12
CA ILE A 61 -1.30 15.11 6.66
C ILE A 61 -1.33 15.12 8.19
N ASP A 62 -1.96 16.14 8.80
CA ASP A 62 -2.06 16.27 10.24
C ASP A 62 -2.74 15.02 10.85
N ALA A 63 -3.87 14.60 10.29
CA ALA A 63 -4.55 13.37 10.69
C ALA A 63 -3.67 12.13 10.47
N ALA A 64 -2.97 12.03 9.34
CA ALA A 64 -2.06 10.92 9.04
C ALA A 64 -0.84 10.84 9.99
N ILE A 65 -0.50 11.93 10.70
CA ILE A 65 0.56 11.96 11.70
C ILE A 65 -0.01 11.65 13.09
N GLU A 66 -1.05 12.38 13.49
CA GLU A 66 -1.58 12.41 14.86
C GLU A 66 -2.37 11.15 15.19
N HIS A 67 -3.29 10.74 14.32
CA HIS A 67 -4.24 9.68 14.66
C HIS A 67 -3.58 8.28 14.75
N PRO A 68 -2.66 7.87 13.86
CA PRO A 68 -1.90 6.63 14.06
C PRO A 68 -1.03 6.64 15.33
N ALA A 69 -0.63 7.82 15.82
CA ALA A 69 0.06 7.92 17.11
C ALA A 69 -0.92 7.72 18.27
N ALA A 70 -2.11 8.31 18.20
CA ALA A 70 -3.17 8.12 19.19
C ALA A 70 -3.56 6.64 19.34
N VAL A 71 -3.79 5.92 18.24
CA VAL A 71 -4.11 4.47 18.27
C VAL A 71 -3.03 3.67 19.01
N ARG A 72 -1.75 3.94 18.73
CA ARG A 72 -0.63 3.24 19.39
C ARG A 72 -0.47 3.59 20.86
N SER A 73 -0.93 4.76 21.27
CA SER A 73 -0.93 5.19 22.67
C SER A 73 -2.14 4.69 23.46
N ASN A 74 -3.18 4.13 22.79
CA ASN A 74 -4.28 3.48 23.48
C ASN A 74 -3.74 2.30 24.31
N PRO A 75 -4.10 2.18 25.60
CA PRO A 75 -3.62 1.09 26.48
C PRO A 75 -3.86 -0.31 25.94
N GLU A 76 -5.00 -0.56 25.32
CA GLU A 76 -5.37 -1.88 24.77
C GLU A 76 -4.50 -2.22 23.55
N THR A 77 -4.29 -1.25 22.65
CA THR A 77 -3.35 -1.40 21.52
C THR A 77 -1.94 -1.63 22.00
N ALA A 78 -1.48 -0.85 22.98
CA ALA A 78 -0.13 -0.93 23.50
C ALA A 78 0.16 -2.30 24.13
N GLU A 79 -0.80 -2.83 24.90
CA GLU A 79 -0.69 -4.17 25.48
C GLU A 79 -0.72 -5.25 24.40
N MET A 80 -1.59 -5.15 23.40
CA MET A 80 -1.61 -6.08 22.25
C MET A 80 -0.27 -6.07 21.51
N MET A 81 0.27 -4.88 21.19
CA MET A 81 1.56 -4.74 20.49
C MET A 81 2.70 -5.35 21.29
N LYS A 82 2.74 -5.08 22.61
CA LYS A 82 3.73 -5.67 23.51
C LYS A 82 3.61 -7.19 23.55
N ALA A 83 2.39 -7.69 23.70
CA ALA A 83 2.15 -9.12 23.87
C ALA A 83 2.34 -9.95 22.59
N ALA A 84 2.21 -9.33 21.41
CA ALA A 84 2.55 -9.91 20.11
C ALA A 84 4.04 -9.71 19.72
N GLY A 85 4.82 -9.01 20.54
CA GLY A 85 6.24 -8.73 20.27
C GLY A 85 6.45 -7.84 19.05
N VAL A 86 5.67 -6.75 18.94
CA VAL A 86 5.77 -5.79 17.84
C VAL A 86 6.98 -4.87 18.01
N GLU A 87 7.80 -4.77 16.96
CA GLU A 87 8.87 -3.80 16.80
C GLU A 87 8.53 -2.88 15.62
N THR A 88 8.55 -1.56 15.84
CA THR A 88 8.39 -0.58 14.75
C THR A 88 9.71 -0.38 14.02
N LEU A 89 9.72 -0.65 12.70
CA LEU A 89 10.92 -0.51 11.88
C LEU A 89 10.97 0.84 11.17
N ARG A 90 9.89 1.24 10.51
CA ARG A 90 9.82 2.49 9.75
C ARG A 90 8.41 2.98 9.55
N ARG A 91 8.29 4.28 9.27
CA ARG A 91 7.04 4.96 8.89
C ARG A 91 7.23 5.69 7.58
N SER A 92 6.15 5.84 6.83
CA SER A 92 6.14 6.58 5.57
C SER A 92 4.84 7.34 5.40
N LEU A 93 4.89 8.49 4.73
CA LEU A 93 3.75 9.25 4.27
C LEU A 93 3.74 9.25 2.75
N LEU A 94 2.57 8.93 2.19
CA LEU A 94 2.32 8.95 0.76
C LEU A 94 1.10 9.82 0.44
N VAL A 95 1.10 10.44 -0.73
CA VAL A 95 -0.09 11.04 -1.34
C VAL A 95 -0.72 10.00 -2.24
N ILE A 96 -2.04 9.81 -2.11
CA ILE A 96 -2.83 8.98 -3.03
C ILE A 96 -3.16 9.84 -4.25
N GLN A 97 -2.73 9.38 -5.41
CA GLN A 97 -2.93 10.11 -6.67
C GLN A 97 -4.18 9.66 -7.41
N ALA A 98 -4.46 8.35 -7.40
CA ALA A 98 -5.65 7.77 -8.02
C ALA A 98 -6.00 6.43 -7.37
N THR A 99 -7.26 6.02 -7.48
CA THR A 99 -7.77 4.71 -7.07
C THR A 99 -8.74 4.19 -8.12
N ARG A 100 -8.68 2.90 -8.44
CA ARG A 100 -9.63 2.18 -9.30
C ARG A 100 -10.00 0.83 -8.71
N GLY A 101 -11.23 0.39 -9.00
CA GLY A 101 -11.74 -0.89 -8.52
C GLY A 101 -11.92 -0.94 -6.99
N SER A 102 -11.92 -2.16 -6.46
CA SER A 102 -12.03 -2.46 -5.03
C SER A 102 -10.65 -2.72 -4.44
N LEU A 103 -10.30 -2.04 -3.35
CA LEU A 103 -9.05 -2.27 -2.61
C LEU A 103 -9.16 -3.42 -1.59
N GLU A 104 -9.83 -4.49 -2.01
CA GLU A 104 -10.04 -5.73 -1.27
C GLU A 104 -9.42 -6.91 -2.03
N GLY A 105 -8.99 -7.95 -1.31
CA GLY A 105 -8.45 -9.17 -1.90
C GLY A 105 -7.54 -9.93 -0.95
N LYS A 106 -7.22 -11.17 -1.29
CA LYS A 106 -6.34 -12.04 -0.47
C LYS A 106 -4.86 -11.68 -0.59
N TYR A 107 -4.46 -11.14 -1.72
CA TYR A 107 -3.06 -10.87 -2.07
C TYR A 107 -2.89 -9.51 -2.71
N GLY A 108 -1.64 -9.10 -2.87
CA GLY A 108 -1.33 -7.96 -3.69
C GLY A 108 0.13 -7.86 -4.11
N SER A 109 0.37 -6.88 -4.96
CA SER A 109 1.66 -6.45 -5.44
C SER A 109 1.86 -4.98 -5.13
N LEU A 110 3.04 -4.61 -4.66
CA LEU A 110 3.50 -3.23 -4.56
C LEU A 110 4.64 -3.04 -5.56
N LEU A 111 4.37 -2.33 -6.64
CA LEU A 111 5.40 -1.85 -7.56
C LEU A 111 6.03 -0.58 -7.02
N VAL A 112 7.33 -0.45 -7.20
CA VAL A 112 8.09 0.76 -6.89
C VAL A 112 8.80 1.21 -8.16
N GLY A 113 8.73 2.50 -8.45
CA GLY A 113 9.43 3.09 -9.59
C GLY A 113 9.77 4.55 -9.38
N THR A 114 10.50 5.08 -10.35
CA THR A 114 10.91 6.49 -10.42
C THR A 114 10.60 7.01 -11.81
N GLY A 115 10.26 8.28 -11.94
CA GLY A 115 9.99 8.91 -13.22
C GLY A 115 9.74 10.40 -13.05
N ASP A 116 9.44 11.07 -14.15
CA ASP A 116 9.08 12.48 -14.16
C ASP A 116 7.69 12.70 -13.53
N LEU A 117 7.48 13.90 -13.01
CA LEU A 117 6.20 14.29 -12.44
C LEU A 117 5.13 14.38 -13.54
N ALA A 118 4.06 13.61 -13.38
CA ALA A 118 2.85 13.75 -14.18
C ALA A 118 1.96 14.86 -13.63
N THR A 119 1.23 15.58 -14.49
CA THR A 119 0.14 16.47 -14.05
C THR A 119 -1.01 15.64 -13.45
N PRO A 120 -1.92 16.26 -12.69
CA PRO A 120 -3.12 15.56 -12.19
C PRO A 120 -3.95 14.92 -13.32
N GLU A 121 -4.11 15.62 -14.45
CA GLU A 121 -4.85 15.11 -15.61
C GLU A 121 -4.16 13.89 -16.22
N GLN A 122 -2.84 13.96 -16.41
CA GLN A 122 -2.05 12.84 -16.91
C GLN A 122 -2.08 11.65 -15.95
N THR A 123 -2.09 11.91 -14.65
CA THR A 123 -2.17 10.84 -13.63
C THR A 123 -3.48 10.09 -13.74
N GLU A 124 -4.59 10.80 -13.94
CA GLU A 124 -5.91 10.21 -14.10
C GLU A 124 -6.04 9.42 -15.41
N GLU A 125 -5.58 9.98 -16.53
CA GLU A 125 -5.55 9.29 -17.83
C GLU A 125 -4.68 8.02 -17.80
N ASN A 126 -3.52 8.11 -17.14
CA ASN A 126 -2.65 6.96 -16.94
C ASN A 126 -3.33 5.89 -16.09
N ALA A 127 -3.97 6.28 -14.98
CA ALA A 127 -4.66 5.35 -14.09
C ALA A 127 -5.77 4.58 -14.82
N GLU A 128 -6.56 5.26 -15.67
CA GLU A 128 -7.55 4.61 -16.54
C GLU A 128 -6.91 3.63 -17.53
N THR A 129 -5.85 4.07 -18.20
CA THR A 129 -5.14 3.24 -19.19
C THR A 129 -4.59 1.96 -18.55
N PHE A 130 -3.94 2.08 -17.39
CA PHE A 130 -3.42 0.92 -16.64
C PHE A 130 -4.54 0.04 -16.09
N TRP A 131 -5.61 0.64 -15.57
CA TRP A 131 -6.76 -0.10 -15.06
C TRP A 131 -7.42 -0.95 -16.14
N GLY A 132 -7.62 -0.39 -17.34
CA GLY A 132 -8.17 -1.11 -18.49
C GLY A 132 -7.40 -2.38 -18.86
N GLN A 133 -6.09 -2.42 -18.62
CA GLN A 133 -5.24 -3.59 -18.86
C GLN A 133 -5.20 -4.58 -17.69
N MET A 134 -5.41 -4.10 -16.46
CA MET A 134 -5.19 -4.88 -15.24
C MET A 134 -6.48 -5.46 -14.64
N GLN A 135 -7.64 -4.89 -14.92
CA GLN A 135 -8.92 -5.22 -14.26
C GLN A 135 -9.38 -6.68 -14.43
N GLU A 136 -8.83 -7.43 -15.39
CA GLU A 136 -9.11 -8.87 -15.56
C GLU A 136 -8.41 -9.73 -14.49
N GLY A 137 -7.31 -9.26 -13.88
CA GLY A 137 -6.54 -10.00 -12.88
C GLY A 137 -6.37 -9.27 -11.54
N ALA A 138 -6.98 -8.09 -11.40
CA ALA A 138 -6.90 -7.25 -10.22
C ALA A 138 -8.30 -6.82 -9.77
N ASN A 139 -8.51 -6.82 -8.45
CA ASN A 139 -9.73 -6.28 -7.85
C ASN A 139 -9.69 -4.75 -7.84
N GLY A 140 -8.50 -4.17 -7.62
CA GLY A 140 -8.30 -2.73 -7.61
C GLY A 140 -6.84 -2.31 -7.54
N ILE A 141 -6.59 -1.04 -7.84
CA ILE A 141 -5.28 -0.41 -7.89
C ILE A 141 -5.34 0.95 -7.22
N GLN A 142 -4.30 1.28 -6.47
CA GLN A 142 -4.08 2.60 -5.91
C GLN A 142 -2.66 3.07 -6.22
N TRP A 143 -2.55 4.28 -6.75
CA TRP A 143 -1.30 4.91 -7.12
C TRP A 143 -0.92 5.96 -6.10
N HIS A 144 0.36 5.98 -5.76
CA HIS A 144 0.90 6.86 -4.73
C HIS A 144 2.19 7.51 -5.18
N GLN A 145 2.46 8.66 -4.56
CA GLN A 145 3.80 9.22 -4.50
C GLN A 145 4.25 9.35 -3.05
N ALA A 146 5.44 8.85 -2.75
CA ALA A 146 6.04 8.96 -1.43
C ALA A 146 6.52 10.40 -1.19
N VAL A 147 5.96 11.07 -0.19
CA VAL A 147 6.33 12.45 0.18
C VAL A 147 7.28 12.51 1.36
N ALA A 148 7.23 11.50 2.24
CA ALA A 148 8.21 11.30 3.31
C ALA A 148 8.35 9.81 3.61
N ALA A 149 9.34 9.15 3.02
CA ALA A 149 9.52 7.70 3.13
C ALA A 149 11.00 7.28 3.20
N GLY A 150 11.85 8.13 3.80
CA GLY A 150 13.29 7.92 3.84
C GLY A 150 13.88 7.88 2.44
N ALA A 151 14.64 6.83 2.12
CA ALA A 151 15.27 6.64 0.81
C ALA A 151 14.27 6.51 -0.35
N MET A 152 13.00 6.17 -0.07
CA MET A 152 11.95 6.11 -1.10
C MET A 152 11.25 7.46 -1.33
N THR A 153 11.68 8.55 -0.70
CA THR A 153 11.04 9.86 -0.88
C THR A 153 11.16 10.29 -2.35
N GLY A 154 10.02 10.63 -2.96
CA GLY A 154 9.89 10.94 -4.38
C GLY A 154 9.52 9.73 -5.27
N ALA A 155 9.62 8.50 -4.76
CA ALA A 155 9.26 7.31 -5.52
C ALA A 155 7.74 7.21 -5.77
N TYR A 156 7.39 6.56 -6.88
CA TYR A 156 6.03 6.15 -7.20
C TYR A 156 5.78 4.74 -6.72
N LEU A 157 4.62 4.54 -6.08
CA LEU A 157 4.21 3.24 -5.57
C LEU A 157 2.82 2.88 -6.11
N THR A 158 2.73 1.75 -6.80
CA THR A 158 1.45 1.22 -7.29
C THR A 158 1.14 -0.05 -6.52
N MET A 159 0.08 0.02 -5.72
CA MET A 159 -0.41 -1.12 -4.98
C MET A 159 -1.63 -1.68 -5.69
N THR A 160 -1.59 -2.97 -5.98
CA THR A 160 -2.64 -3.71 -6.68
C THR A 160 -3.10 -4.88 -5.81
N LEU A 161 -4.41 -5.00 -5.58
CA LEU A 161 -4.99 -6.12 -4.84
C LEU A 161 -5.70 -7.10 -5.77
N SER A 162 -5.68 -8.38 -5.40
CA SER A 162 -6.32 -9.47 -6.15
C SER A 162 -6.59 -10.67 -5.25
N ASP A 163 -7.49 -11.54 -5.69
CA ASP A 163 -7.72 -12.85 -5.07
C ASP A 163 -6.77 -13.95 -5.58
N SER A 164 -6.03 -13.68 -6.66
CA SER A 164 -5.08 -14.61 -7.26
C SER A 164 -3.81 -13.88 -7.72
N LEU A 165 -2.65 -14.25 -7.13
CA LEU A 165 -1.37 -13.73 -7.61
C LEU A 165 -1.05 -14.21 -9.03
N ASP A 166 -1.49 -15.40 -9.42
CA ASP A 166 -1.25 -15.92 -10.77
C ASP A 166 -1.99 -15.08 -11.84
N GLU A 167 -3.26 -14.75 -11.58
CA GLU A 167 -4.05 -13.89 -12.48
C GLU A 167 -3.49 -12.46 -12.50
N LEU A 168 -3.11 -11.92 -11.34
CA LEU A 168 -2.46 -10.62 -11.25
C LEU A 168 -1.16 -10.58 -12.05
N MET A 169 -0.33 -11.61 -11.95
CA MET A 169 0.94 -11.68 -12.68
C MET A 169 0.72 -11.83 -14.18
N ALA A 170 -0.26 -12.65 -14.61
CA ALA A 170 -0.62 -12.79 -16.01
C ALA A 170 -1.12 -11.46 -16.61
N ALA A 171 -2.01 -10.75 -15.90
CA ALA A 171 -2.48 -9.42 -16.31
C ALA A 171 -1.34 -8.40 -16.37
N SER A 172 -0.47 -8.40 -15.35
CA SER A 172 0.70 -7.51 -15.30
C SER A 172 1.67 -7.76 -16.46
N GLN A 173 1.93 -9.02 -16.82
CA GLN A 173 2.77 -9.36 -17.95
C GLN A 173 2.15 -8.91 -19.28
N LYS A 174 0.84 -9.15 -19.47
CA LYS A 174 0.08 -8.71 -20.64
C LYS A 174 0.12 -7.19 -20.79
N MET A 175 -0.04 -6.45 -19.70
CA MET A 175 0.04 -5.00 -19.66
C MET A 175 1.42 -4.48 -20.07
N PHE A 176 2.51 -4.98 -19.46
CA PHE A 176 3.87 -4.52 -19.79
C PHE A 176 4.34 -4.89 -21.21
N ALA A 177 3.67 -5.86 -21.85
CA ALA A 177 3.90 -6.19 -23.25
C ALA A 177 3.18 -5.25 -24.24
N GLN A 178 2.24 -4.40 -23.78
CA GLN A 178 1.52 -3.49 -24.67
C GLN A 178 2.40 -2.33 -25.14
N PRO A 179 2.49 -2.05 -26.45
CA PRO A 179 3.29 -0.94 -26.97
C PRO A 179 2.87 0.43 -26.43
N GLU A 180 1.56 0.64 -26.22
CA GLU A 180 1.03 1.89 -25.64
C GLU A 180 1.54 2.11 -24.21
N ILE A 181 1.55 1.05 -23.39
CA ILE A 181 2.10 1.11 -22.02
C ILE A 181 3.61 1.38 -22.03
N GLN A 182 4.35 0.73 -22.94
CA GLN A 182 5.78 0.97 -23.07
C GLN A 182 6.09 2.41 -23.50
N GLN A 183 5.30 2.97 -24.43
CA GLN A 183 5.43 4.36 -24.88
C GLN A 183 5.09 5.35 -23.75
N LEU A 184 4.04 5.08 -22.98
CA LEU A 184 3.63 5.88 -21.82
C LEU A 184 4.71 5.89 -20.74
N MET A 185 5.28 4.72 -20.41
CA MET A 185 6.39 4.65 -19.47
C MET A 185 7.61 5.43 -19.98
N ALA A 186 7.93 5.31 -21.28
CA ALA A 186 9.06 6.02 -21.88
C ALA A 186 8.85 7.54 -21.91
N SER A 187 7.63 8.02 -22.18
CA SER A 187 7.34 9.46 -22.22
C SER A 187 7.47 10.14 -20.85
N GLN A 188 7.38 9.37 -19.77
CA GLN A 188 7.52 9.83 -18.40
C GLN A 188 8.86 9.47 -17.76
N ASN A 189 9.83 8.98 -18.56
CA ASN A 189 11.11 8.45 -18.08
C ASN A 189 10.94 7.44 -16.92
N PHE A 190 9.82 6.70 -16.92
CA PHE A 190 9.44 5.84 -15.82
C PHE A 190 10.27 4.55 -15.84
N GLN A 191 10.88 4.24 -14.70
CA GLN A 191 11.67 3.05 -14.48
C GLN A 191 11.11 2.29 -13.29
N LEU A 192 10.82 1.01 -13.50
CA LEU A 192 10.47 0.11 -12.41
C LEU A 192 11.75 -0.28 -11.67
N THR A 193 11.77 -0.05 -10.36
CA THR A 193 12.94 -0.31 -9.50
C THR A 193 12.71 -1.48 -8.54
N GLY A 194 11.45 -1.89 -8.33
CA GLY A 194 11.15 -3.04 -7.49
C GLY A 194 9.71 -3.52 -7.57
N ARG A 195 9.49 -4.74 -7.07
CA ARG A 195 8.18 -5.34 -6.85
C ARG A 195 8.21 -6.15 -5.56
N ASN A 196 7.22 -5.93 -4.71
CA ASN A 196 6.95 -6.75 -3.53
C ASN A 196 5.63 -7.50 -3.71
N LEU A 197 5.60 -8.79 -3.42
CA LEU A 197 4.36 -9.56 -3.31
C LEU A 197 4.03 -9.80 -1.84
N PHE A 198 2.77 -9.58 -1.49
CA PHE A 198 2.27 -9.68 -0.12
C PHE A 198 0.93 -10.41 -0.07
N LYS A 199 0.61 -10.94 1.11
CA LYS A 199 -0.75 -11.38 1.45
C LYS A 199 -1.41 -10.33 2.33
N VAL A 200 -2.70 -10.11 2.13
CA VAL A 200 -3.51 -9.28 3.04
C VAL A 200 -3.78 -10.10 4.30
N LEU A 201 -3.81 -9.43 5.43
CA LEU A 201 -4.10 -10.03 6.73
C LEU A 201 -5.35 -9.37 7.33
N GLY A 202 -6.08 -10.14 8.14
CA GLY A 202 -7.31 -9.70 8.78
C GLY A 202 -8.47 -9.61 7.80
#